data_AF-A0A497PP39-F1
#
_entry.id   AF-A0A497PP39-F1
#
_cell.length_a   1.000
_cell.length_b   1.000
_cell.length_c   1.000
_cell.angle_alpha   90.00
_cell.angle_beta   90.00
_cell.angle_gamma   90.00
#
_symmetry.space_group_name_H-M   'P 1'
#
loop_
_entity.id
_entity.type
_entity.pdbx_description
1 polymer ?
#
loop_
_entity_poly.entity_id
_entity_poly.type
_entity_poly.pdbx_seq_one_letter_code
_entity_poly.pdbx_strand_id
1 'polypeptide(L)'
;MKKKLIYSIFLIIFLILILPVKDAMKEGFEYGVDEGMDIEIASLYSQGYPLYTKIWNDQPPLVYLMLAHWFKFFSPSVFYARVFILIFSLILLWAFYKTIEIDWGSVAAFIGVIGLLFSAFYLHLSTSVMIGTVALSFAMLSIYFIKLYQQRKKHWFLIASAAFLAFSLLSKLFTAFL
;
A
#
# COMPACT_ATOMS: atom_id res chain seq x y z
N MET A 1 -6.36 23.36 -15.97
CA MET A 1 -5.80 22.48 -17.03
C MET A 1 -4.48 21.80 -16.65
N LYS A 2 -3.49 22.48 -16.04
CA LYS A 2 -2.14 21.91 -15.76
C LYS A 2 -2.09 20.72 -14.77
N LYS A 3 -2.91 20.70 -13.70
CA LYS A 3 -2.86 19.62 -12.68
C LYS A 3 -3.39 18.26 -13.15
N LYS A 4 -4.47 18.23 -13.96
CA LYS A 4 -5.04 16.97 -14.49
C LYS A 4 -4.05 16.25 -15.39
N LEU A 5 -3.34 16.98 -16.26
CA LEU A 5 -2.31 16.42 -17.14
C LEU A 5 -1.17 15.77 -16.33
N ILE A 6 -0.75 16.39 -15.23
CA ILE A 6 0.29 15.86 -14.34
C ILE A 6 -0.14 14.54 -13.68
N TYR A 7 -1.38 14.43 -13.19
CA TYR A 7 -1.89 13.17 -12.62
C TYR A 7 -2.03 12.07 -13.65
N SER A 8 -2.43 12.40 -14.88
CA SER A 8 -2.52 11.42 -15.98
C SER A 8 -1.13 10.93 -16.40
N ILE A 9 -0.13 11.83 -16.47
CA ILE A 9 1.26 11.44 -16.73
C ILE A 9 1.82 10.57 -15.60
N PHE A 10 1.50 10.89 -14.34
CA PHE A 10 1.90 10.10 -13.17
C PHE A 10 1.36 8.67 -13.25
N LEU A 11 0.05 8.52 -13.52
CA LEU A 11 -0.58 7.22 -13.65
C LEU A 11 0.03 6.42 -14.80
N ILE A 12 0.27 7.07 -15.94
CA ILE A 12 0.86 6.43 -17.12
C ILE A 12 2.32 6.01 -16.87
N ILE A 13 3.15 6.86 -16.29
CA ILE A 13 4.55 6.52 -15.95
C ILE A 13 4.59 5.39 -14.94
N PHE A 14 3.76 5.44 -13.90
CA PHE A 14 3.69 4.37 -12.91
C PHE A 14 3.26 3.05 -13.54
N LEU A 15 2.20 3.06 -14.35
CA LEU A 15 1.75 1.87 -15.10
C LEU A 15 2.84 1.35 -16.03
N ILE A 16 3.57 2.22 -16.74
CA ILE A 16 4.68 1.86 -17.65
C ILE A 16 5.86 1.26 -16.88
N LEU A 17 6.22 1.80 -15.72
CA LEU A 17 7.30 1.28 -14.89
C LEU A 17 6.93 -0.03 -14.18
N ILE A 18 5.64 -0.33 -14.09
CA ILE A 18 5.13 -1.66 -13.73
C ILE A 18 5.06 -2.59 -14.96
N LEU A 19 5.14 -2.12 -16.21
CA LEU A 19 5.13 -3.07 -17.34
C LEU A 19 6.29 -4.10 -17.33
N PRO A 20 7.52 -3.81 -16.85
CA PRO A 20 8.53 -4.85 -16.63
C PRO A 20 8.19 -5.84 -15.49
N VAL A 21 7.15 -5.57 -14.69
CA VAL A 21 6.53 -6.46 -13.67
C VAL A 21 5.58 -7.47 -14.34
N LYS A 22 5.51 -7.55 -15.67
CA LYS A 22 4.68 -8.59 -16.31
C LYS A 22 5.13 -10.00 -15.93
N ASP A 23 6.43 -10.21 -15.73
CA ASP A 23 6.97 -11.46 -15.18
C ASP A 23 6.70 -11.60 -13.68
N ALA A 24 6.71 -10.47 -12.97
CA ALA A 24 6.38 -10.35 -11.56
C ALA A 24 4.90 -10.54 -11.23
N MET A 25 4.01 -10.56 -12.21
CA MET A 25 2.60 -10.90 -12.03
C MET A 25 2.31 -12.37 -12.37
N LYS A 26 3.31 -13.13 -12.87
CA LYS A 26 3.13 -14.54 -13.23
C LYS A 26 2.96 -15.41 -11.98
N GLU A 27 2.08 -16.39 -12.11
CA GLU A 27 1.94 -17.48 -11.15
C GLU A 27 3.16 -18.42 -11.22
N GLY A 28 3.57 -19.00 -10.09
CA GLY A 28 4.73 -19.90 -9.99
C GLY A 28 6.08 -19.22 -9.76
N PHE A 29 6.12 -17.88 -9.65
CA PHE A 29 7.28 -17.13 -9.18
C PHE A 29 6.97 -16.55 -7.79
N GLU A 30 7.88 -16.71 -6.83
CA GLU A 30 7.75 -16.20 -5.45
C GLU A 30 8.85 -15.16 -5.20
N TYR A 31 8.45 -13.99 -4.68
CA TYR A 31 9.37 -12.90 -4.36
C TYR A 31 10.14 -13.11 -3.06
N GLY A 32 9.52 -13.78 -2.10
CA GLY A 32 10.09 -14.14 -0.81
C GLY A 32 9.11 -14.98 0.00
N VAL A 33 9.62 -15.70 1.00
CA VAL A 33 8.85 -16.68 1.79
C VAL A 33 7.59 -16.09 2.43
N ASP A 34 7.64 -14.80 2.79
CA ASP A 34 6.50 -14.08 3.37
C ASP A 34 5.31 -13.98 2.41
N GLU A 35 5.55 -13.97 1.08
CA GLU A 35 4.51 -13.81 0.06
C GLU A 35 3.53 -14.99 0.07
N GLY A 36 4.06 -16.21 -0.01
CA GLY A 36 3.25 -17.42 0.07
C GLY A 36 2.52 -17.54 1.40
N MET A 37 3.20 -17.20 2.50
CA MET A 37 2.62 -17.23 3.84
C MET A 37 1.47 -16.24 3.99
N ASP A 38 1.63 -14.99 3.54
CA ASP A 38 0.60 -13.95 3.65
C ASP A 38 -0.65 -14.30 2.83
N ILE A 39 -0.46 -14.88 1.64
CA ILE A 39 -1.54 -15.36 0.78
C ILE A 39 -2.27 -16.53 1.43
N GLU A 40 -1.54 -17.52 1.96
CA GLU A 40 -2.14 -18.72 2.55
C GLU A 40 -2.93 -18.39 3.82
N ILE A 41 -2.41 -17.52 4.69
CA ILE A 41 -3.12 -17.05 5.89
C ILE A 41 -4.45 -16.40 5.49
N ALA A 42 -4.43 -15.49 4.51
CA ALA A 42 -5.65 -14.82 4.04
C ALA A 42 -6.62 -15.80 3.33
N SER A 43 -6.09 -16.77 2.59
CA SER A 43 -6.86 -17.83 1.93
C SER A 43 -7.60 -18.70 2.96
N LEU A 44 -6.89 -19.22 3.97
CA LEU A 44 -7.50 -20.00 5.05
C LEU A 44 -8.55 -19.19 5.82
N TYR A 45 -8.27 -17.93 6.12
CA TYR A 45 -9.26 -17.07 6.76
C TYR A 45 -10.50 -16.88 5.88
N SER A 46 -10.33 -16.73 4.57
CA SER A 46 -11.45 -16.61 3.63
C SER A 46 -12.34 -17.87 3.59
N GLN A 47 -11.77 -19.05 3.90
CA GLN A 47 -12.46 -20.33 4.02
C GLN A 47 -13.13 -20.56 5.38
N GLY A 48 -13.00 -19.61 6.32
CA GLY A 48 -13.67 -19.64 7.62
C GLY A 48 -12.79 -20.15 8.78
N TYR A 49 -11.49 -20.36 8.56
CA TYR A 49 -10.58 -20.68 9.65
C TYR A 49 -10.22 -19.41 10.45
N PRO A 50 -10.53 -19.33 11.75
CA PRO A 50 -10.29 -18.11 12.53
C PRO A 50 -8.78 -17.85 12.78
N LEU A 51 -8.38 -16.58 12.62
CA LEU A 51 -7.03 -16.10 12.95
C LEU A 51 -6.71 -16.32 14.44
N TYR A 52 -5.43 -16.52 14.75
CA TYR A 52 -4.86 -16.67 16.09
C TYR A 52 -5.34 -17.88 16.91
N THR A 53 -6.19 -18.72 16.33
CA THR A 53 -6.72 -19.92 16.99
C THR A 53 -6.57 -21.17 16.13
N LYS A 54 -6.88 -21.08 14.84
CA LYS A 54 -6.64 -22.13 13.85
C LYS A 54 -5.50 -21.80 12.89
N ILE A 55 -5.26 -20.52 12.65
CA ILE A 55 -4.15 -20.02 11.85
C ILE A 55 -3.19 -19.30 12.79
N TRP A 56 -1.95 -19.77 12.87
CA TRP A 56 -0.90 -19.05 13.57
C TRP A 56 -0.56 -17.77 12.79
N ASN A 57 -0.43 -16.63 13.47
CA ASN A 57 0.13 -15.39 12.90
C ASN A 57 0.73 -14.49 14.02
N ASP A 58 1.91 -13.89 13.83
CA ASP A 58 2.52 -12.91 14.74
C ASP A 58 2.24 -11.48 14.30
N GLN A 59 1.75 -11.30 13.08
CA GLN A 59 1.42 -10.00 12.56
C GLN A 59 0.01 -9.57 12.99
N PRO A 60 -0.22 -8.25 13.13
CA PRO A 60 -1.56 -7.69 13.30
C PRO A 60 -2.54 -8.09 12.18
N PRO A 61 -3.87 -8.11 12.45
CA PRO A 61 -4.81 -8.85 11.59
C PRO A 61 -5.25 -8.11 10.33
N LEU A 62 -5.12 -6.77 10.27
CA LEU A 62 -5.91 -5.97 9.33
C LEU A 62 -5.68 -6.35 7.87
N VAL A 63 -4.43 -6.54 7.47
CA VAL A 63 -4.10 -6.85 6.06
C VAL A 63 -4.68 -8.20 5.66
N TYR A 64 -4.62 -9.21 6.53
CA TYR A 64 -5.18 -10.54 6.27
C TYR A 64 -6.71 -10.49 6.16
N LEU A 65 -7.37 -9.70 7.01
CA LEU A 65 -8.82 -9.49 6.92
C LEU A 65 -9.21 -8.82 5.59
N MET A 66 -8.45 -7.80 5.18
CA MET A 66 -8.69 -7.08 3.92
C MET A 66 -8.41 -7.96 2.70
N LEU A 67 -7.30 -8.70 2.70
CA LEU A 67 -6.92 -9.59 1.61
C LEU A 67 -7.87 -10.78 1.49
N ALA A 68 -8.31 -11.36 2.60
CA ALA A 68 -9.33 -12.41 2.59
C ALA A 68 -10.67 -11.89 2.07
N HIS A 69 -11.05 -10.65 2.39
CA HIS A 69 -12.24 -10.02 1.83
C HIS A 69 -12.07 -9.77 0.32
N TRP A 70 -10.89 -9.36 -0.12
CA TRP A 70 -10.54 -9.23 -1.54
C TRP A 70 -10.68 -10.57 -2.28
N PHE A 71 -10.22 -11.68 -1.69
CA PHE A 71 -10.38 -13.01 -2.27
C PHE A 71 -11.83 -13.48 -2.39
N LYS A 72 -12.78 -12.94 -1.61
CA LYS A 72 -14.20 -13.25 -1.82
C LYS A 72 -14.74 -12.71 -3.15
N PHE A 73 -14.12 -11.66 -3.71
CA PHE A 73 -14.53 -11.09 -5.00
C PHE A 73 -13.83 -11.73 -6.19
N PHE A 74 -12.58 -12.15 -6.05
CA PHE A 74 -11.73 -12.59 -7.18
C PHE A 74 -11.23 -14.03 -7.09
N SER A 75 -11.53 -14.74 -6.00
CA SER A 75 -10.92 -16.01 -5.57
C SER A 75 -9.44 -15.87 -5.13
N PRO A 76 -8.95 -16.76 -4.24
CA PRO A 76 -7.54 -16.75 -3.84
C PRO A 76 -6.60 -17.05 -5.02
N SER A 77 -5.69 -16.12 -5.32
CA SER A 77 -4.57 -16.34 -6.24
C SER A 77 -3.43 -15.36 -5.97
N VAL A 78 -2.21 -15.74 -6.39
CA VAL A 78 -1.03 -14.85 -6.34
C VAL A 78 -1.30 -13.58 -7.12
N PHE A 79 -1.84 -13.70 -8.34
CA PHE A 79 -2.13 -12.56 -9.18
C PHE A 79 -3.04 -11.53 -8.49
N TYR A 80 -4.16 -11.96 -7.92
CA TYR A 80 -5.09 -11.04 -7.26
C TYR A 80 -4.53 -10.45 -5.98
N ALA A 81 -3.70 -11.20 -5.24
CA ALA A 81 -3.01 -10.68 -4.07
C ALA A 81 -1.97 -9.60 -4.43
N ARG A 82 -1.22 -9.79 -5.53
CA ARG A 82 -0.29 -8.78 -6.04
C ARG A 82 -1.01 -7.53 -6.55
N VAL A 83 -2.16 -7.68 -7.23
CA VAL A 83 -3.01 -6.55 -7.60
C VAL A 83 -3.48 -5.77 -6.37
N PHE A 84 -3.85 -6.47 -5.29
CA PHE A 84 -4.21 -5.84 -4.02
C PHE A 84 -3.06 -4.98 -3.48
N ILE A 85 -1.82 -5.51 -3.41
CA ILE A 85 -0.66 -4.72 -2.99
C ILE A 85 -0.40 -3.54 -3.92
N LEU A 86 -0.54 -3.73 -5.23
CA LEU A 86 -0.31 -2.69 -6.23
C LEU A 86 -1.23 -1.48 -6.01
N ILE A 87 -2.49 -1.74 -5.63
CA ILE A 87 -3.44 -0.68 -5.26
C ILE A 87 -2.94 0.10 -4.04
N PHE A 88 -2.42 -0.57 -3.01
CA PHE A 88 -1.85 0.11 -1.84
C PHE A 88 -0.53 0.82 -2.14
N SER A 89 0.28 0.28 -3.04
CA SER A 89 1.47 0.95 -3.56
C SER A 89 1.12 2.25 -4.30
N LEU A 90 0.06 2.25 -5.11
CA LEU A 90 -0.49 3.45 -5.74
C LEU A 90 -0.94 4.49 -4.72
N ILE A 91 -1.67 4.06 -3.70
CA ILE A 91 -2.13 4.91 -2.60
C ILE A 91 -0.94 5.53 -1.87
N LEU A 92 0.10 4.73 -1.59
CA LEU A 92 1.35 5.18 -0.97
C LEU A 92 2.00 6.29 -1.78
N LEU A 93 2.22 6.10 -3.10
CA LEU A 93 2.84 7.13 -3.93
C LEU A 93 1.99 8.39 -4.05
N TRP A 94 0.67 8.23 -4.14
CA TRP A 94 -0.23 9.37 -4.17
C TRP A 94 -0.14 10.19 -2.88
N ALA A 95 -0.19 9.53 -1.71
CA ALA A 95 -0.09 10.17 -0.42
C ALA A 95 1.29 10.83 -0.22
N PHE A 96 2.35 10.16 -0.67
CA PHE A 96 3.72 10.68 -0.64
C PHE A 96 3.87 11.94 -1.52
N TYR A 97 3.43 11.87 -2.77
CA TYR A 97 3.39 13.02 -3.68
C TYR A 97 2.64 14.19 -3.04
N LYS A 98 1.46 13.92 -2.48
CA LYS A 98 0.59 14.95 -1.90
C LYS A 98 1.17 15.59 -0.66
N THR A 99 1.84 14.80 0.16
CA THR A 99 2.55 15.30 1.34
C THR A 99 3.65 16.28 0.94
N ILE A 100 4.44 15.95 -0.08
CA ILE A 100 5.50 16.86 -0.57
C ILE A 100 4.89 18.08 -1.28
N GLU A 101 3.82 17.91 -2.07
CA GLU A 101 3.17 19.00 -2.81
C GLU A 101 2.70 20.13 -1.87
N ILE A 102 2.22 19.77 -0.68
CA ILE A 102 1.72 20.71 0.34
C ILE A 102 2.79 21.73 0.75
N ASP A 103 4.03 21.27 0.96
CA ASP A 103 5.10 22.10 1.55
C ASP A 103 6.07 22.64 0.48
N TRP A 104 6.35 21.86 -0.57
CA TRP A 104 7.42 22.12 -1.54
C TRP A 104 6.95 22.23 -3.00
N GLY A 105 5.64 22.13 -3.23
CA GLY A 105 5.04 22.24 -4.55
C GLY A 105 5.21 21.00 -5.43
N SER A 106 4.62 21.06 -6.63
CA SER A 106 4.46 19.88 -7.50
C SER A 106 5.75 19.36 -8.12
N VAL A 107 6.75 20.21 -8.32
CA VAL A 107 8.04 19.83 -8.92
C VAL A 107 8.85 18.98 -7.95
N ALA A 108 9.00 19.42 -6.69
CA ALA A 108 9.67 18.67 -5.65
C ALA A 108 8.97 17.32 -5.40
N ALA A 109 7.63 17.31 -5.37
CA ALA A 109 6.85 16.08 -5.24
C ALA A 109 7.10 15.10 -6.39
N PHE A 110 7.23 15.60 -7.62
CA PHE A 110 7.54 14.78 -8.78
C PHE A 110 8.94 14.18 -8.73
N ILE A 111 9.95 14.98 -8.37
CA ILE A 111 11.32 14.50 -8.17
C ILE A 111 11.35 13.43 -7.08
N GLY A 112 10.64 13.62 -5.96
CA GLY A 112 10.54 12.65 -4.88
C GLY A 112 9.95 11.31 -5.35
N VAL A 113 8.82 11.35 -6.06
CA VAL A 113 8.18 10.13 -6.62
C VAL A 113 9.11 9.42 -7.58
N ILE A 114 9.76 10.15 -8.51
CA ILE A 114 10.73 9.56 -9.43
C ILE A 114 11.86 8.91 -8.64
N GLY A 115 12.42 9.59 -7.64
CA GLY A 115 13.46 9.02 -6.78
C GLY A 115 13.04 7.69 -6.14
N LEU A 116 11.80 7.62 -5.66
CA LEU A 116 11.25 6.39 -5.09
C LEU A 116 11.04 5.29 -6.15
N LEU A 117 10.55 5.64 -7.34
CA LEU A 117 10.35 4.69 -8.45
C LEU A 117 11.66 4.16 -9.03
N PHE A 118 12.75 4.92 -8.93
CA PHE A 118 14.08 4.45 -9.31
C PHE A 118 14.71 3.51 -8.27
N SER A 119 14.09 3.36 -7.09
CA SER A 119 14.51 2.36 -6.12
C SER A 119 14.05 0.97 -6.57
N ALA A 120 15.02 0.11 -6.94
CA ALA A 120 14.75 -1.29 -7.27
C ALA A 120 14.03 -2.02 -6.13
N PHE A 121 14.33 -1.67 -4.88
CA PHE A 121 13.68 -2.23 -3.70
C PHE A 121 12.19 -1.85 -3.64
N TYR A 122 11.85 -0.61 -3.98
CA TYR A 122 10.46 -0.17 -4.02
C TYR A 122 9.66 -0.89 -5.11
N LEU A 123 10.21 -1.02 -6.32
CA LEU A 123 9.55 -1.72 -7.43
C LEU A 123 9.30 -3.20 -7.14
N HIS A 124 10.18 -3.82 -6.35
CA HIS A 124 10.00 -5.17 -5.86
C HIS A 124 8.86 -5.25 -4.81
N LEU A 125 8.91 -4.38 -3.80
CA LEU A 125 7.90 -4.35 -2.74
C LEU A 125 6.50 -3.89 -3.18
N SER A 126 6.41 -3.13 -4.27
CA SER A 126 5.12 -2.67 -4.81
C SER A 126 4.29 -3.80 -5.41
N THR A 127 4.90 -4.97 -5.62
CA THR A 127 4.31 -6.08 -6.36
C THR A 127 4.42 -7.41 -5.62
N SER A 128 5.31 -7.52 -4.63
CA SER A 128 5.36 -8.66 -3.70
C SER A 128 4.25 -8.58 -2.64
N VAL A 129 3.59 -9.70 -2.32
CA VAL A 129 2.57 -9.79 -1.25
C VAL A 129 3.21 -9.74 0.13
N MET A 130 3.74 -8.57 0.48
CA MET A 130 4.28 -8.27 1.79
C MET A 130 3.42 -7.21 2.46
N ILE A 131 2.87 -7.53 3.63
CA ILE A 131 1.97 -6.64 4.38
C ILE A 131 2.56 -5.24 4.72
N GLY A 132 3.89 -5.07 4.62
CA GLY A 132 4.57 -3.81 4.89
C GLY A 132 4.17 -2.67 3.95
N THR A 133 3.93 -2.95 2.67
CA THR A 133 3.52 -1.93 1.69
C THR A 133 2.14 -1.34 2.03
N VAL A 134 1.21 -2.20 2.49
CA VAL A 134 -0.11 -1.77 2.97
C VAL A 134 0.02 -0.91 4.21
N ALA A 135 0.83 -1.33 5.20
CA ALA A 135 1.07 -0.56 6.41
C ALA A 135 1.66 0.83 6.10
N LEU A 136 2.67 0.91 5.22
CA LEU A 136 3.28 2.17 4.78
C LEU A 136 2.30 3.08 4.07
N SER A 137 1.41 2.53 3.23
CA SER A 137 0.39 3.34 2.55
C SER A 137 -0.54 4.04 3.55
N PHE A 138 -0.96 3.35 4.62
CA PHE A 138 -1.77 3.93 5.67
C PHE A 138 -1.00 4.95 6.51
N ALA A 139 0.28 4.68 6.85
CA ALA A 139 1.13 5.65 7.53
C ALA A 139 1.27 6.95 6.72
N MET A 140 1.52 6.82 5.42
CA MET A 140 1.67 7.98 4.54
C MET A 140 0.38 8.76 4.37
N LEU A 141 -0.78 8.07 4.32
CA LEU A 141 -2.08 8.73 4.37
C LEU A 141 -2.27 9.49 5.69
N SER A 142 -1.88 8.92 6.83
CA SER A 142 -1.94 9.62 8.11
C SER A 142 -1.14 10.93 8.09
N ILE A 143 0.09 10.88 7.60
CA ILE A 143 0.96 12.06 7.47
C ILE A 143 0.35 13.09 6.49
N TYR A 144 -0.22 12.65 5.38
CA TYR A 144 -0.93 13.55 4.46
C TYR A 144 -2.09 14.27 5.14
N PHE A 145 -2.90 13.54 5.92
CA PHE A 145 -4.06 14.11 6.60
C PHE A 145 -3.68 15.06 7.74
N ILE A 146 -2.62 14.78 8.52
CA ILE A 146 -2.15 15.74 9.53
C ILE A 146 -1.60 17.02 8.88
N LYS A 147 -0.97 16.94 7.71
CA LYS A 147 -0.55 18.12 6.93
C LYS A 147 -1.75 18.93 6.44
N LEU A 148 -2.80 18.28 5.95
CA LEU A 148 -4.06 18.98 5.61
C LEU A 148 -4.72 19.64 6.83
N TYR A 149 -4.69 18.98 7.99
CA TYR A 149 -5.16 19.56 9.25
C TYR A 149 -4.35 20.82 9.59
N GLN A 150 -3.02 20.79 9.46
CA GLN A 150 -2.16 21.94 9.73
C GLN A 150 -2.52 23.15 8.86
N GLN A 151 -2.81 22.93 7.57
CA GLN A 151 -3.19 24.01 6.64
C GLN A 151 -4.63 24.52 6.85
N ARG A 152 -5.58 23.61 7.07
CA ARG A 152 -7.02 23.94 6.99
C ARG A 152 -7.73 23.99 8.35
N LYS A 153 -7.08 23.49 9.41
CA LYS A 153 -7.59 23.42 10.80
C LYS A 153 -8.96 22.75 10.97
N LYS A 154 -9.40 21.92 10.02
CA LYS A 154 -10.64 21.14 10.14
C LYS A 154 -10.38 19.84 10.89
N HIS A 155 -11.05 19.63 12.03
CA HIS A 155 -10.84 18.48 12.90
C HIS A 155 -11.04 17.11 12.25
N TRP A 156 -11.90 17.01 11.21
CA TRP A 156 -12.08 15.74 10.50
C TRP A 156 -10.76 15.23 9.89
N PHE A 157 -9.85 16.12 9.47
CA PHE A 157 -8.53 15.72 8.96
C PHE A 157 -7.68 15.06 10.05
N LEU A 158 -7.77 15.55 11.29
CA LEU A 158 -7.07 14.97 12.43
C LEU A 158 -7.64 13.58 12.76
N ILE A 159 -8.97 13.44 12.73
CA ILE A 159 -9.65 12.14 12.92
C ILE A 159 -9.22 11.15 11.83
N ALA A 160 -9.20 11.58 10.57
CA ALA A 160 -8.74 10.75 9.45
C ALA A 160 -7.26 10.33 9.65
N SER A 161 -6.39 11.25 10.05
CA SER A 161 -4.98 10.93 10.35
C SER A 161 -4.87 9.86 11.45
N ALA A 162 -5.57 10.04 12.58
CA ALA A 162 -5.55 9.06 13.67
C ALA A 162 -6.07 7.69 13.21
N ALA A 163 -7.16 7.65 12.43
CA ALA A 163 -7.71 6.40 11.89
C ALA A 163 -6.71 5.67 10.97
N PHE A 164 -6.06 6.41 10.05
CA PHE A 164 -5.07 5.81 9.17
C PHE A 164 -3.80 5.37 9.90
N LEU A 165 -3.38 6.08 10.95
CA LEU A 165 -2.29 5.61 11.80
C LEU A 165 -2.68 4.30 12.52
N ALA A 166 -3.89 4.22 13.06
CA ALA A 166 -4.39 2.99 13.68
C ALA A 166 -4.42 1.82 12.68
N PHE A 167 -4.88 2.05 11.44
CA PHE A 167 -4.84 1.04 10.37
C PHE A 167 -3.42 0.62 10.00
N SER A 168 -2.47 1.56 9.99
CA SER A 168 -1.05 1.27 9.75
C SER A 168 -0.49 0.33 10.84
N LEU A 169 -0.74 0.65 12.11
CA LEU A 169 -0.30 -0.18 13.24
C LEU A 169 -0.98 -1.55 13.29
N LEU A 170 -2.28 -1.60 12.96
CA LEU A 170 -3.04 -2.85 12.81
C LEU A 170 -2.64 -3.65 11.56
N SER A 171 -1.79 -3.09 10.69
CA SER A 171 -1.18 -3.80 9.57
C SER A 171 0.23 -4.27 9.93
N LYS A 172 1.07 -3.39 10.47
CA LYS A 172 2.44 -3.75 10.90
C LYS A 172 3.00 -2.73 11.91
N LEU A 173 3.45 -3.23 13.07
CA LEU A 173 3.81 -2.39 14.22
C LEU A 173 5.05 -1.51 14.01
N PHE A 174 5.98 -1.85 13.10
CA PHE A 174 7.19 -1.04 12.89
C PHE A 174 6.86 0.40 12.45
N THR A 175 5.68 0.62 11.89
CA THR A 175 5.21 1.95 11.47
C THR A 175 5.01 2.92 12.64
N ALA A 176 5.03 2.44 13.89
CA ALA A 176 5.07 3.27 15.09
C ALA A 176 6.33 4.16 15.19
N PHE A 177 7.40 3.79 14.49
CA PHE A 177 8.69 4.49 14.53
C PHE A 177 8.89 5.49 13.37
N LEU A 178 7.88 5.67 12.50
CA LEU A 178 7.87 6.63 11.40
C LEU A 178 7.39 8.00 11.88
#